data_AF-A0A8J6VN30-F1
#
_entry.id   AF-A0A8J6VN30-F1
#
_cell.length_a   1.000
_cell.length_b   1.000
_cell.length_c   1.000
_cell.angle_alpha   90.00
_cell.angle_beta   90.00
_cell.angle_gamma   90.00
#
_symmetry.space_group_name_H-M   'P 1'
#
loop_
_entity.id
_entity.type
_entity.pdbx_description
1 polymer ?
#
loop_
_entity_poly.entity_id
_entity_poly.type
_entity_poly.pdbx_seq_one_letter_code
_entity_poly.pdbx_strand_id
1 'polypeptide(L)' 'MVLFVSKKKATEALDLSGETLKRYRLQGEWIEGVHWVRINSRCVRYNLELIQDWFHNRHDPITHLKAIEAYQSNLLSN' A
#
# COMPACT_ATOMS: atom_id res chain seq x y z
N MET A 1 -4.19 -10.80 -7.29
CA MET A 1 -2.90 -10.49 -7.97
C MET A 1 -2.52 -9.11 -7.51
N VAL A 2 -1.40 -8.99 -6.80
CA VAL A 2 -1.07 -7.73 -6.14
C VAL A 2 -0.47 -6.75 -7.15
N LEU A 3 -1.24 -5.71 -7.47
CA LEU A 3 -0.87 -4.73 -8.47
C LEU A 3 -0.09 -3.58 -7.84
N PHE A 4 1.24 -3.70 -7.88
CA PHE A 4 2.14 -2.60 -7.55
C PHE A 4 2.14 -1.56 -8.68
N VAL A 5 1.58 -0.39 -8.43
CA VAL A 5 1.46 0.68 -9.43
C VAL A 5 2.38 1.87 -9.13
N SER A 6 2.71 2.64 -10.17
CA SER A 6 3.45 3.89 -10.04
C SER A 6 2.65 4.95 -9.28
N LYS A 7 3.34 5.96 -8.71
CA LYS A 7 2.72 7.11 -8.03
C LYS A 7 1.53 7.69 -8.80
N LYS A 8 1.66 7.93 -10.11
CA LYS A 8 0.61 8.51 -10.95
C LYS A 8 -0.67 7.65 -10.98
N LYS A 9 -0.53 6.34 -11.20
CA LYS A 9 -1.67 5.42 -11.15
C LYS A 9 -2.27 5.34 -9.74
N ALA A 10 -1.43 5.39 -8.71
CA ALA A 10 -1.93 5.39 -7.33
C ALA A 10 -2.76 6.63 -7.01
N THR A 11 -2.31 7.80 -7.46
CA THR A 11 -3.07 9.05 -7.30
C THR A 11 -4.39 9.02 -8.06
N GLU A 12 -4.41 8.47 -9.28
CA GLU A 12 -5.62 8.35 -10.10
C GLU A 12 -6.62 7.34 -9.52
N ALA A 13 -6.16 6.20 -9.01
CA ALA A 13 -7.03 5.15 -8.49
C ALA A 13 -7.56 5.42 -7.08
N LEU A 14 -6.80 6.11 -6.24
CA LEU A 14 -7.18 6.43 -4.86
C LEU A 14 -7.83 7.81 -4.73
N ASP A 15 -7.89 8.59 -5.82
CA ASP A 15 -8.30 9.99 -5.81
C ASP A 15 -7.51 10.83 -4.78
N LEU A 16 -6.21 10.57 -4.68
CA LEU A 16 -5.31 11.23 -3.73
C LEU A 16 -4.23 12.02 -4.43
N SER A 17 -3.87 13.17 -3.86
CA SER A 17 -2.68 13.90 -4.29
C SER A 17 -1.41 13.13 -3.96
N GLY A 18 -0.40 13.29 -4.82
CA GLY A 18 0.91 12.68 -4.63
C GLY A 18 1.62 13.11 -3.34
N GLU A 19 1.25 14.27 -2.79
CA GLU A 19 1.69 14.76 -1.49
C GLU A 19 1.04 13.99 -0.34
N THR A 20 -0.25 13.66 -0.44
CA THR A 20 -0.96 12.81 0.52
C THR A 20 -0.36 11.42 0.60
N LEU A 21 -0.02 10.81 -0.55
CA LEU A 21 0.72 9.53 -0.59
C LEU A 21 2.08 9.62 0.11
N LYS A 22 2.77 10.77 -0.02
CA LYS A 22 4.06 10.99 0.67
C LYS A 22 3.83 11.16 2.16
N ARG A 23 2.79 11.89 2.57
CA ARG A 23 2.43 12.09 3.97
C ARG A 23 2.15 10.77 4.69
N TYR A 24 1.29 9.91 4.13
CA TYR A 24 0.97 8.61 4.75
C TYR A 24 2.19 7.69 4.89
N ARG A 25 3.10 7.71 3.91
CA ARG A 25 4.38 6.99 4.03
C ARG A 25 5.27 7.56 5.13
N LEU A 26 5.37 8.89 5.24
CA LEU A 26 6.22 9.55 6.24
C LEU A 26 5.63 9.50 7.66
N GLN A 27 4.29 9.43 7.79
CA GLN A 27 3.62 9.29 9.08
C GLN A 27 3.74 7.87 9.66
N GLY A 28 4.17 6.89 8.87
CA GLY A 28 4.29 5.49 9.31
C GLY A 28 2.98 4.70 9.27
N GLU A 29 1.89 5.29 8.74
CA GLU A 29 0.64 4.55 8.46
C GLU A 29 0.87 3.45 7.40
N TRP A 30 1.81 3.67 6.47
CA TRP A 30 2.10 2.72 5.39
C TRP A 30 3.46 2.06 5.53
N ILE A 31 3.41 0.74 5.70
CA ILE A 31 4.58 -0.15 5.88
C ILE A 31 5.32 -0.37 4.54
N GLU A 32 6.64 -0.13 4.53
CA GLU A 32 7.52 -0.48 3.40
C GLU A 32 7.58 -2.01 3.21
N GLY A 33 7.50 -2.49 1.98
CA GLY A 33 7.41 -3.92 1.66
C GLY A 33 5.98 -4.44 1.51
N VAL A 34 5.00 -3.74 2.11
CA VAL A 34 3.59 -4.15 2.15
C VAL A 34 2.71 -3.18 1.36
N HIS A 35 2.59 -1.95 1.83
CA HIS A 35 1.79 -0.89 1.22
C HIS A 35 2.51 -0.24 0.04
N TRP A 36 3.82 -0.16 0.13
CA TRP A 36 4.66 0.41 -0.92
C TRP A 36 6.00 -0.29 -0.93
N VAL A 37 6.62 -0.33 -2.10
CA VAL A 37 7.93 -0.94 -2.30
C VAL A 37 8.85 0.02 -3.03
N ARG A 38 10.08 0.16 -2.55
CA ARG A 38 11.15 0.80 -3.32
C ARG A 38 11.68 -0.18 -4.36
N ILE A 39 11.52 0.15 -5.63
CA ILE A 39 12.15 -0.60 -6.73
C ILE A 39 13.60 -0.14 -6.89
N ASN A 40 13.82 1.18 -6.78
CA ASN A 40 15.13 1.82 -6.84
C ASN A 40 15.12 3.10 -6.01
N SER A 41 16.28 3.73 -5.84
CA SER A 41 16.41 4.99 -5.05
C SER A 41 15.51 6.14 -5.53
N ARG A 42 15.00 6.08 -6.78
CA ARG A 42 14.09 7.09 -7.36
C ARG A 42 12.69 6.56 -7.67
N CYS A 43 12.46 5.25 -7.60
CA CYS A 43 11.23 4.63 -8.06
C CYS A 43 10.56 3.86 -6.92
N VAL A 44 9.38 4.34 -6.52
CA VAL A 44 8.52 3.69 -5.54
C VAL A 44 7.22 3.25 -6.23
N ARG A 45 6.76 2.05 -5.90
CA ARG A 45 5.45 1.54 -6.29
C ARG A 45 4.56 1.37 -5.08
N TYR A 46 3.26 1.46 -5.29
CA TYR A 46 2.23 1.39 -4.26
C TYR A 46 1.32 0.20 -4.53
N ASN A 47 0.99 -0.51 -3.46
CA ASN A 47 0.04 -1.61 -3.49
C ASN A 47 -1.38 -1.04 -3.35
N LEU A 48 -2.07 -0.88 -4.47
CA LEU A 48 -3.42 -0.32 -4.46
C LEU A 48 -4.40 -1.16 -3.65
N GLU A 49 -4.29 -2.49 -3.74
CA GLU A 49 -5.22 -3.42 -3.12
C GLU A 49 -5.18 -3.27 -1.60
N LEU A 50 -3.98 -3.31 -1.00
CA LEU A 50 -3.82 -3.13 0.45
C LEU A 50 -4.07 -1.69 0.91
N ILE A 51 -3.69 -0.68 0.11
CA ILE A 51 -3.98 0.71 0.49
C ILE A 51 -5.48 0.98 0.47
N GLN A 52 -6.21 0.45 -0.51
CA GLN A 52 -7.66 0.58 -0.60
C GLN A 52 -8.35 -0.19 0.53
N ASP A 53 -7.90 -1.40 0.83
CA ASP A 53 -8.32 -2.16 2.00
C ASP A 53 -8.09 -1.36 3.29
N TRP A 54 -6.90 -0.76 3.47
CA TRP A 54 -6.61 0.11 4.60
C TRP A 54 -7.56 1.31 4.69
N PHE A 55 -7.92 1.92 3.56
CA PHE A 55 -8.89 3.00 3.53
C PHE A 55 -10.29 2.55 3.98
N HIS A 56 -10.72 1.36 3.56
CA HIS A 56 -12.01 0.79 3.93
C HIS A 56 -12.02 0.33 5.41
N ASN A 57 -10.91 -0.25 5.87
CA ASN A 57 -10.73 -0.81 7.21
C ASN A 57 -10.01 0.17 8.15
N ARG A 58 -10.03 1.48 7.88
CA ARG A 58 -9.29 2.48 8.67
C ARG A 58 -9.70 2.51 10.14
N HIS A 59 -10.96 2.15 10.42
CA HIS A 59 -11.50 2.05 11.78
C HIS A 59 -11.30 0.65 12.39
N ASP A 60 -10.85 -0.33 11.60
CA ASP A 60 -10.75 -1.73 11.98
C ASP A 60 -9.34 -2.29 11.69
N PRO A 61 -8.33 -1.92 12.51
CA PRO A 61 -6.94 -2.29 12.27
C PRO A 61 -6.71 -3.80 12.30
N ILE A 62 -7.57 -4.58 12.98
CA ILE A 62 -7.46 -6.04 13.05
C ILE A 62 -7.82 -6.68 11.71
N THR A 63 -8.88 -6.20 11.06
CA THR A 63 -9.26 -6.67 9.72
C THR A 63 -8.15 -6.37 8.71
N HIS A 64 -7.58 -5.16 8.80
CA HIS A 64 -6.46 -4.79 7.96
C HIS A 64 -5.19 -5.63 8.21
N LEU A 65 -4.86 -5.93 9.46
CA LEU A 65 -3.73 -6.81 9.80
C LEU A 65 -3.88 -8.20 9.18
N LYS A 66 -5.08 -8.78 9.22
CA LYS A 66 -5.36 -10.08 8.57
C LYS A 66 -5.14 -10.02 7.05
N ALA A 67 -5.53 -8.92 6.40
CA ALA A 67 -5.28 -8.73 4.97
C ALA A 67 -3.77 -8.67 4.67
N ILE A 68 -2.98 -8.01 5.54
CA ILE A 68 -1.52 -8.00 5.44
C ILE A 68 -0.94 -9.41 5.63
N GLU A 69 -1.38 -10.16 6.65
CA GLU A 69 -0.91 -11.52 6.91
C GLU A 69 -1.22 -12.46 5.75
N ALA A 70 -2.45 -12.38 5.20
CA ALA A 70 -2.84 -13.14 4.02
C ALA A 70 -1.96 -12.79 2.80
N TYR A 71 -1.68 -11.49 2.62
CA TYR A 71 -0.77 -11.03 1.57
C TYR A 71 0.65 -11.60 1.75
N GLN A 72 1.22 -11.53 2.95
CA GLN A 72 2.56 -12.06 3.24
C GLN A 72 2.63 -13.58 3.06
N SER A 73 1.61 -14.31 3.52
CA SER A 73 1.53 -15.76 3.35
C SER A 73 1.49 -16.15 1.87
N ASN A 74 0.79 -15.38 1.03
CA ASN A 74 0.74 -15.61 -0.41
C ASN A 74 2.11 -15.37 -1.06
N LEU A 75 2.84 -14.37 -0.57
CA LEU A 75 4.15 -13.99 -1.10
C LEU A 75 5.27 -14.98 -0.72
N LEU A 76 5.17 -15.58 0.48
CA LEU A 76 6.09 -16.62 0.96
C LEU A 76 5.85 -18.01 0.33
N SER A 77 4.64 -18.25 -0.17
CA SER A 77 4.24 -19.54 -0.74
C SER A 77 4.59 -19.70 -2.24
N ASN A 78 5.33 -18.74 -2.82
CA ASN A 78 5.74 -18.71 -4.23
C ASN A 78 7.25 -18.61 -4.35
#